data_AF-A0AAV7RYT9-F1
#
_entry.id   AF-A0AAV7RYT9-F1
#
_cell.length_a   1.000
_cell.length_b   1.000
_cell.length_c   1.000
_cell.angle_alpha   90.00
_cell.angle_beta   90.00
_cell.angle_gamma   90.00
#
_symmetry.space_group_name_H-M   'P 1'
#
loop_
_entity.id
_entity.type
_entity.pdbx_description
1 polymer ?
#
loop_
_entity_poly.entity_id
_entity_poly.type
_entity_poly.pdbx_seq_one_letter_code
_entity_poly.pdbx_strand_id
1 'polypeptide(L)'
;MHQPSPPEGGVIEASIETSLTYETLLHAQQLRKIRLKSFCSRHAKVFKSQSQKSAEGALANVVVNAKLELMYCKAPEIELDGWEQLLWGLENTGAATLWRPIVSNQSLLEAVPPRGKNSVKLLQIGNIPNYYTKILFVRDPFERLVSSYLQQFADKMPFLEFLTRRLQNSTRPWQPIVTSCHPCRIKYDHIINYKFLDIEVRHLMHKLGLQTGSWMMKLENKSLHRTHTWISQKLLNELPVEQKKELFHAFRWDFKAFQFSSLL
;
A
#
# COMPACT_ATOMS: atom_id res chain seq x y z
N MET A 1 54.16 -36.47 23.06
CA MET A 1 52.72 -36.67 23.30
C MET A 1 52.08 -35.29 23.38
N HIS A 2 51.43 -34.85 22.30
CA HIS A 2 50.71 -33.58 22.24
C HIS A 2 49.22 -33.91 22.18
N GLN A 3 48.47 -33.44 23.18
CA GLN A 3 47.01 -33.54 23.21
C GLN A 3 46.42 -32.55 22.20
N PRO A 4 45.36 -32.91 21.45
CA PRO A 4 44.60 -31.95 20.66
C PRO A 4 43.59 -31.20 21.53
N SER A 5 43.45 -29.91 21.26
CA SER A 5 42.45 -28.99 21.81
C SER A 5 41.03 -29.37 21.38
N PRO A 6 39.99 -29.06 22.20
CA PRO A 6 38.60 -29.37 21.87
C PRO A 6 38.06 -28.41 20.80
N PRO A 7 37.08 -28.84 19.97
CA PRO A 7 36.48 -27.96 18.98
C PRO A 7 35.53 -26.98 19.67
N GLU A 8 35.69 -25.70 19.34
CA GLU A 8 34.74 -24.64 19.68
C GLU A 8 33.40 -24.94 19.00
N GLY A 9 32.45 -25.43 19.79
CA GLY A 9 31.07 -25.59 19.38
C GLY A 9 30.42 -24.21 19.24
N GLY A 10 30.34 -23.73 18.00
CA GLY A 10 29.57 -22.55 17.65
C GLY A 10 28.12 -22.72 18.11
N VAL A 11 27.69 -21.81 18.97
CA VAL A 11 26.28 -21.60 19.31
C VAL A 11 25.60 -21.21 18.00
N ILE A 12 24.84 -22.12 17.42
CA ILE A 12 23.86 -21.79 16.38
C ILE A 12 22.80 -20.97 17.11
N GLU A 13 22.98 -19.65 17.13
CA GLU A 13 21.87 -18.71 17.35
C GLU A 13 20.88 -18.97 16.22
N ALA A 14 19.90 -19.83 16.51
CA ALA A 14 18.69 -19.92 15.72
C ALA A 14 18.08 -18.52 15.73
N SER A 15 18.27 -17.80 14.62
CA SER A 15 17.54 -16.58 14.31
C SER A 15 16.06 -16.94 14.24
N ILE A 16 15.37 -16.82 15.37
CA ILE A 16 13.91 -16.76 15.41
C ILE A 16 13.51 -15.37 14.92
N GLU A 17 13.87 -15.04 13.68
CA GLU A 17 13.01 -14.19 12.86
C GLU A 17 11.83 -15.09 12.53
N THR A 18 10.66 -14.78 13.10
CA THR A 18 9.42 -15.45 12.73
C THR A 18 9.21 -15.30 11.22
N SER A 19 9.68 -16.27 10.45
CA SER A 19 9.43 -16.33 9.01
C SER A 19 7.92 -16.48 8.87
N LEU A 20 7.26 -15.38 8.53
CA LEU A 20 5.84 -15.42 8.21
C LEU A 20 5.73 -16.36 7.00
N THR A 21 5.13 -17.52 7.20
CA THR A 21 5.07 -18.54 6.16
C THR A 21 4.20 -18.04 4.99
N TYR A 22 4.42 -18.60 3.80
CA TYR A 22 3.59 -18.36 2.62
C TYR A 22 2.09 -18.51 2.94
N GLU A 23 1.73 -19.55 3.69
CA GLU A 23 0.36 -19.83 4.14
C GLU A 23 -0.17 -18.76 5.08
N THR A 24 0.66 -18.24 6.00
CA THR A 24 0.27 -17.14 6.89
C THR A 24 -0.09 -15.87 6.11
N LEU A 25 0.72 -15.51 5.10
CA LEU A 25 0.47 -14.35 4.24
C LEU A 25 -0.79 -14.54 3.39
N LEU A 26 -0.98 -15.74 2.82
CA LEU A 26 -2.17 -16.09 2.06
C LEU A 26 -3.44 -16.01 2.92
N HIS A 27 -3.39 -16.59 4.13
CA HIS A 27 -4.50 -16.55 5.08
C HIS A 27 -4.83 -15.12 5.52
N ALA A 28 -3.82 -14.32 5.87
CA ALA A 28 -4.00 -12.91 6.21
C ALA A 28 -4.66 -12.13 5.06
N GLN A 29 -4.24 -12.38 3.82
CA GLN A 29 -4.81 -11.76 2.62
C GLN A 29 -6.28 -12.16 2.42
N GLN A 30 -6.64 -13.44 2.62
CA GLN A 30 -8.03 -13.90 2.56
C GLN A 30 -8.91 -13.20 3.60
N LEU A 31 -8.44 -13.12 4.85
CA LEU A 31 -9.15 -12.45 5.93
C LEU A 31 -9.41 -10.97 5.61
N ARG A 32 -8.41 -10.24 5.09
CA ARG A 32 -8.57 -8.84 4.68
C ARG A 32 -9.65 -8.68 3.61
N LYS A 33 -9.67 -9.56 2.60
CA LYS A 33 -10.69 -9.53 1.53
C LYS A 33 -12.09 -9.82 2.07
N ILE A 34 -12.23 -10.81 2.97
CA ILE A 34 -13.52 -11.13 3.61
C ILE A 34 -14.03 -9.94 4.42
N ARG A 35 -13.16 -9.32 5.23
CA ARG A 35 -13.50 -8.14 6.05
C ARG A 35 -13.93 -6.98 5.18
N LEU A 36 -13.17 -6.66 4.14
CA LEU A 36 -13.51 -5.59 3.21
C LEU A 36 -14.84 -5.86 2.50
N LYS A 37 -15.08 -7.10 2.05
CA LYS A 37 -16.37 -7.49 1.44
C LYS A 37 -17.52 -7.27 2.43
N SER A 38 -17.39 -7.73 3.67
CA SER A 38 -18.38 -7.54 4.73
C SER A 38 -18.62 -6.05 5.02
N PHE A 39 -17.55 -5.25 5.09
CA PHE A 39 -17.64 -3.80 5.24
C PHE A 39 -18.45 -3.18 4.10
N CYS A 40 -18.11 -3.50 2.86
CA CYS A 40 -18.79 -2.95 1.68
C CYS A 40 -20.27 -3.36 1.60
N SER A 41 -20.61 -4.60 1.93
CA SER A 41 -22.00 -5.06 1.99
C SER A 41 -22.81 -4.31 3.05
N ARG A 42 -22.26 -4.14 4.27
CA ARG A 42 -22.94 -3.43 5.37
C ARG A 42 -23.14 -1.94 5.09
N HIS A 43 -22.23 -1.33 4.35
CA HIS A 43 -22.25 0.11 4.08
C HIS A 43 -22.61 0.42 2.63
N ALA A 44 -23.26 -0.51 1.93
CA ALA A 44 -23.57 -0.39 0.52
C ALA A 44 -24.35 0.89 0.19
N LYS A 45 -25.30 1.32 1.04
CA LYS A 45 -26.06 2.57 0.83
C LYS A 45 -25.16 3.81 0.84
N VAL A 46 -24.20 3.87 1.76
CA VAL A 46 -23.27 5.01 1.92
C VAL A 46 -22.32 5.10 0.73
N PHE A 47 -21.77 3.97 0.29
CA PHE A 47 -20.80 3.96 -0.81
C PHE A 47 -21.44 3.88 -2.20
N LYS A 48 -22.72 3.50 -2.32
CA LYS A 48 -23.51 3.64 -3.56
C LYS A 48 -23.81 5.12 -3.88
N SER A 49 -24.16 5.95 -2.91
CA SER A 49 -24.42 7.39 -3.17
C SER A 49 -23.13 8.15 -3.50
N GLN A 50 -22.00 7.81 -2.86
CA GLN A 50 -20.69 8.38 -3.24
C GLN A 50 -20.21 7.92 -4.63
N SER A 51 -20.67 6.76 -5.12
CA SER A 51 -20.33 6.23 -6.45
C SER A 51 -21.03 6.94 -7.62
N GLN A 52 -22.00 7.82 -7.34
CA GLN A 52 -22.61 8.72 -8.33
C GLN A 52 -21.74 9.97 -8.62
N LYS A 53 -20.71 10.25 -7.81
CA LYS A 53 -19.63 11.17 -8.21
C LYS A 53 -18.84 10.51 -9.35
N SER A 54 -18.43 11.31 -10.35
CA SER A 54 -18.00 10.81 -11.67
C SER A 54 -16.98 9.66 -11.59
N ALA A 55 -17.04 8.75 -12.57
CA ALA A 55 -16.10 7.63 -12.68
C ALA A 55 -14.62 8.10 -12.74
N GLU A 56 -14.37 9.33 -13.19
CA GLU A 56 -13.04 9.94 -13.23
C GLU A 56 -12.52 10.26 -11.83
N GLY A 57 -13.38 10.77 -10.93
CA GLY A 57 -13.00 11.03 -9.54
C GLY A 57 -12.59 9.77 -8.80
N ALA A 58 -13.20 8.64 -9.16
CA ALA A 58 -12.91 7.35 -8.53
C ALA A 58 -11.61 6.68 -8.99
N LEU A 59 -10.98 7.21 -10.03
CA LEU A 59 -9.73 6.71 -10.60
C LEU A 59 -8.56 7.69 -10.40
N ALA A 60 -8.79 8.82 -9.75
CA ALA A 60 -7.78 9.86 -9.55
C ALA A 60 -6.49 9.36 -8.85
N ASN A 61 -6.62 8.34 -8.01
CA ASN A 61 -5.48 7.74 -7.28
C ASN A 61 -5.05 6.38 -7.85
N VAL A 62 -5.64 5.94 -8.98
CA VAL A 62 -5.31 4.67 -9.61
C VAL A 62 -4.14 4.87 -10.58
N VAL A 63 -3.15 3.99 -10.47
CA VAL A 63 -2.01 3.90 -11.37
C VAL A 63 -2.06 2.56 -12.10
N VAL A 64 -1.76 2.58 -13.39
CA VAL A 64 -1.73 1.40 -14.27
C VAL A 64 -0.33 1.21 -14.80
N ASN A 65 0.19 0.00 -14.65
CA ASN A 65 1.41 -0.46 -15.28
C ASN A 65 1.04 -1.51 -16.32
N ALA A 66 0.97 -1.09 -17.59
CA ALA A 66 0.60 -1.98 -18.70
C ALA A 66 1.63 -3.09 -18.94
N LYS A 67 2.92 -2.80 -18.74
CA LYS A 67 4.02 -3.71 -19.04
C LYS A 67 4.09 -4.90 -18.07
N LEU A 68 3.77 -4.66 -16.80
CA LEU A 68 3.72 -5.70 -15.76
C LEU A 68 2.29 -6.18 -15.49
N GLU A 69 1.31 -5.69 -16.26
CA GLU A 69 -0.12 -5.97 -16.05
C GLU A 69 -0.57 -5.71 -14.61
N LEU A 70 -0.09 -4.62 -13.99
CA LEU A 70 -0.48 -4.22 -12.64
C LEU A 70 -1.38 -2.99 -12.64
N MET A 71 -2.30 -2.94 -11.69
CA MET A 71 -3.06 -1.74 -11.34
C MET A 71 -2.97 -1.56 -9.84
N TYR A 72 -2.66 -0.36 -9.35
CA TYR A 72 -2.61 -0.12 -7.91
C TYR A 72 -3.18 1.24 -7.54
N CYS A 73 -3.69 1.37 -6.31
CA CYS A 73 -4.09 2.67 -5.77
C CYS A 73 -2.95 3.29 -4.96
N LYS A 74 -2.54 4.50 -5.34
CA LYS A 74 -1.66 5.36 -4.54
C LYS A 74 -2.52 6.24 -3.66
N ALA A 75 -2.92 5.75 -2.48
CA ALA A 75 -3.69 6.57 -1.56
C ALA A 75 -2.85 7.80 -1.12
N PRO A 76 -3.50 8.94 -0.80
CA PRO A 76 -2.80 10.13 -0.37
C PRO A 76 -1.87 9.85 0.81
N GLU A 77 -0.67 10.43 0.76
CA GLU A 77 0.35 10.36 1.81
C GLU A 77 0.87 8.94 2.10
N ILE A 78 0.60 8.00 1.19
CA ILE A 78 1.29 6.73 1.13
C ILE A 78 2.51 6.88 0.22
N GLU A 79 3.71 6.82 0.79
CA GLU A 79 4.95 6.75 0.02
C GLU A 79 5.09 5.39 -0.65
N LEU A 80 4.98 5.38 -1.98
CA LEU A 80 5.16 4.21 -2.83
C LEU A 80 6.49 4.29 -3.61
N ASP A 81 7.43 5.14 -3.21
CA ASP A 81 8.65 5.38 -3.99
C ASP A 81 9.51 4.12 -4.13
N GLY A 82 9.58 3.29 -3.08
CA GLY A 82 10.23 1.99 -3.15
C GLY A 82 9.49 1.02 -4.08
N TRP A 83 8.15 1.05 -4.07
CA TRP A 83 7.34 0.26 -4.99
C TRP A 83 7.53 0.70 -6.45
N GLU A 84 7.54 2.01 -6.71
CA GLU A 84 7.78 2.58 -8.03
C GLU A 84 9.20 2.24 -8.54
N GLN A 85 10.20 2.27 -7.65
CA GLN A 85 11.55 1.82 -7.97
C GLN A 85 11.62 0.31 -8.28
N LEU A 86 10.87 -0.51 -7.54
CA LEU A 86 10.74 -1.94 -7.80
C LEU A 86 10.14 -2.19 -9.18
N LEU A 87 9.03 -1.52 -9.51
CA LEU A 87 8.40 -1.63 -10.83
C LEU A 87 9.35 -1.22 -11.94
N TRP A 88 10.06 -0.09 -11.78
CA TRP A 88 11.06 0.35 -12.75
C TRP A 88 12.18 -0.69 -12.93
N GLY A 89 12.64 -1.32 -11.85
CA GLY A 89 13.62 -2.42 -11.92
C GLY A 89 13.11 -3.61 -12.72
N LEU A 90 11.89 -4.08 -12.44
CA LEU A 90 11.26 -5.21 -13.14
C LEU A 90 11.07 -4.95 -14.64
N GLU A 91 10.69 -3.73 -15.00
CA GLU A 91 10.53 -3.35 -16.39
C GLU A 91 11.84 -3.39 -17.18
N ASN A 92 12.96 -3.01 -16.55
CA ASN A 92 14.22 -2.77 -17.26
C ASN A 92 15.25 -3.91 -17.13
N THR A 93 15.03 -4.88 -16.24
CA THR A 93 15.97 -6.00 -16.01
C THR A 93 15.63 -7.27 -16.81
N GLY A 94 14.52 -7.30 -17.56
CA GLY A 94 14.13 -8.48 -18.35
C GLY A 94 13.71 -9.71 -17.51
N ALA A 95 13.64 -9.56 -16.18
CA ALA A 95 13.34 -10.62 -15.22
C ALA A 95 11.85 -11.01 -15.16
N ALA A 96 10.98 -10.29 -15.88
CA ALA A 96 9.57 -10.60 -16.01
C ALA A 96 9.34 -11.68 -17.08
N THR A 97 9.68 -12.93 -16.75
CA THR A 97 9.15 -14.08 -17.51
C THR A 97 7.71 -14.31 -17.03
N LEU A 98 6.75 -13.61 -17.65
CA LEU A 98 5.32 -13.78 -17.39
C LEU A 98 4.91 -15.22 -17.74
N TRP A 99 4.86 -16.11 -16.75
CA TRP A 99 4.38 -17.48 -16.92
C TRP A 99 2.85 -17.52 -16.95
N ARG A 100 2.25 -17.32 -18.13
CA ARG A 100 0.90 -17.83 -18.49
C ARG A 100 0.83 -18.20 -19.98
N PRO A 101 0.05 -19.23 -20.36
CA PRO A 101 -0.09 -19.61 -21.78
C PRO A 101 -0.77 -18.48 -22.56
N ILE A 102 -0.11 -18.10 -23.65
CA ILE A 102 -0.45 -17.01 -24.56
C ILE A 102 -1.77 -17.32 -25.26
N VAL A 103 -2.84 -16.57 -24.95
CA VAL A 103 -3.88 -16.29 -25.95
C VAL A 103 -3.52 -14.94 -26.55
N SER A 104 -2.75 -15.01 -27.63
CA SER A 104 -2.30 -13.87 -28.43
C SER A 104 -3.49 -13.32 -29.21
N ASN A 105 -3.90 -12.09 -28.91
CA ASN A 105 -4.48 -11.22 -29.93
C ASN A 105 -3.57 -9.99 -30.03
N GLN A 106 -2.72 -10.01 -31.05
CA GLN A 106 -1.63 -9.07 -31.35
C GLN A 106 -2.04 -7.62 -31.66
N SER A 107 -3.30 -7.23 -31.42
CA SER A 107 -3.88 -5.99 -31.98
C SER A 107 -3.75 -4.74 -31.11
N LEU A 108 -3.11 -4.79 -29.93
CA LEU A 108 -3.16 -3.68 -28.95
C LEU A 108 -1.79 -3.11 -28.53
N LEU A 109 -0.69 -3.56 -29.15
CA LEU A 109 0.67 -3.15 -28.74
C LEU A 109 1.16 -1.82 -29.35
N GLU A 110 0.36 -1.16 -30.19
CA GLU A 110 0.74 0.11 -30.83
C GLU A 110 0.03 1.32 -30.20
N ALA A 111 0.30 1.64 -28.94
CA ALA A 111 0.08 2.99 -28.38
C ALA A 111 0.60 3.10 -26.93
N VAL A 112 1.92 3.12 -26.71
CA VAL A 112 2.46 3.57 -25.41
C VAL A 112 3.55 4.62 -25.64
N PRO A 113 3.28 5.92 -25.41
CA PRO A 113 4.30 6.95 -25.48
C PRO A 113 5.20 6.91 -24.22
N PRO A 114 6.48 7.32 -24.32
CA PRO A 114 7.38 7.35 -23.17
C PRO A 114 7.07 8.53 -22.26
N ARG A 115 7.08 8.27 -20.94
CA ARG A 115 7.09 9.21 -19.82
C ARG A 115 6.28 10.50 -19.99
N GLY A 116 5.10 10.50 -19.37
CA GLY A 116 4.39 11.72 -19.01
C GLY A 116 3.40 11.43 -17.90
N LYS A 117 3.39 12.26 -16.85
CA LYS A 117 2.19 12.48 -16.04
C LYS A 117 1.03 12.62 -17.04
N ASN A 118 0.02 11.75 -16.95
CA ASN A 118 -1.17 11.62 -17.82
C ASN A 118 -1.36 10.24 -18.48
N SER A 119 -0.98 9.13 -17.84
CA SER A 119 -1.54 7.81 -18.17
C SER A 119 -2.99 7.67 -17.66
N VAL A 120 -3.83 8.68 -17.85
CA VAL A 120 -5.28 8.59 -17.63
C VAL A 120 -5.92 8.71 -18.99
N LYS A 121 -5.81 7.66 -19.80
CA LYS A 121 -6.72 7.47 -20.93
C LYS A 121 -7.64 6.30 -20.60
N LEU A 122 -8.79 6.67 -20.04
CA LEU A 122 -10.06 5.94 -20.11
C LEU A 122 -10.07 4.52 -19.53
N LEU A 123 -9.60 4.34 -18.30
CA LEU A 123 -10.25 3.32 -17.48
C LEU A 123 -11.60 3.90 -17.04
N GLN A 124 -12.70 3.26 -17.42
CA GLN A 124 -13.92 3.33 -16.61
C GLN A 124 -13.89 2.14 -15.67
N ILE A 125 -14.42 2.26 -14.45
CA ILE A 125 -14.33 1.17 -13.47
C ILE A 125 -14.97 -0.15 -13.97
N GLY A 126 -15.89 -0.08 -14.95
CA GLY A 126 -16.46 -1.25 -15.64
C GLY A 126 -15.64 -1.81 -16.80
N ASN A 127 -14.68 -1.03 -17.34
CA ASN A 127 -13.84 -1.40 -18.48
C ASN A 127 -12.39 -1.68 -18.06
N ILE A 128 -12.10 -1.77 -16.76
CA ILE A 128 -10.78 -2.16 -16.28
C ILE A 128 -10.58 -3.62 -16.65
N PRO A 129 -9.58 -3.95 -17.49
CA PRO A 129 -9.43 -5.32 -17.92
C PRO A 129 -9.17 -6.28 -16.75
N ASN A 130 -9.77 -7.46 -16.84
CA ASN A 130 -9.61 -8.51 -15.84
C ASN A 130 -8.19 -9.09 -15.80
N TYR A 131 -7.37 -8.83 -16.84
CA TYR A 131 -5.99 -9.30 -16.88
C TYR A 131 -5.06 -8.52 -15.94
N TYR A 132 -5.39 -7.28 -15.56
CA TYR A 132 -4.59 -6.53 -14.58
C TYR A 132 -4.69 -7.12 -13.19
N THR A 133 -3.56 -7.38 -12.54
CA THR A 133 -3.49 -7.66 -11.09
C THR A 133 -3.71 -6.36 -10.31
N LYS A 134 -4.79 -6.29 -9.53
CA LYS A 134 -5.23 -5.08 -8.81
C LYS A 134 -4.74 -5.10 -7.37
N ILE A 135 -3.98 -4.09 -6.97
CA ILE A 135 -3.32 -4.01 -5.66
C ILE A 135 -3.84 -2.78 -4.90
N LEU A 136 -4.34 -3.02 -3.70
CA LEU A 136 -4.69 -1.96 -2.75
C LEU A 136 -3.63 -1.89 -1.67
N PHE A 137 -2.97 -0.75 -1.57
CA PHE A 137 -2.04 -0.46 -0.50
C PHE A 137 -2.78 0.19 0.67
N VAL A 138 -2.59 -0.37 1.87
CA VAL A 138 -3.25 0.11 3.09
C VAL A 138 -2.22 0.40 4.18
N ARG A 139 -2.36 1.55 4.83
CA ARG A 139 -1.54 1.97 5.98
C ARG A 139 -2.44 2.67 6.98
N ASP A 140 -2.13 2.51 8.26
CA ASP A 140 -2.85 3.18 9.33
C ASP A 140 -2.96 4.70 9.03
N PRO A 141 -4.15 5.30 9.14
CA PRO A 141 -4.35 6.72 8.86
C PRO A 141 -3.37 7.62 9.60
N PHE A 142 -3.15 7.37 10.90
CA PHE A 142 -2.30 8.22 11.71
C PHE A 142 -0.83 8.02 11.38
N GLU A 143 -0.41 6.79 11.09
CA GLU A 143 0.95 6.56 10.60
C GLU A 143 1.21 7.25 9.25
N ARG A 144 0.22 7.31 8.34
CA ARG A 144 0.34 8.07 7.09
C ARG A 144 0.54 9.57 7.36
N LEU A 145 -0.30 10.11 8.24
CA LEU A 145 -0.30 11.52 8.62
C LEU A 145 1.00 11.94 9.30
N VAL A 146 1.50 11.11 10.21
CA VAL A 146 2.75 11.36 10.92
C VAL A 146 3.93 11.19 9.96
N SER A 147 3.89 10.22 9.06
CA SER A 147 4.91 10.07 8.00
C SER A 147 5.02 11.34 7.16
N SER A 148 3.89 11.85 6.65
CA SER A 148 3.88 13.06 5.83
C SER A 148 4.33 14.31 6.60
N TYR A 149 3.94 14.43 7.87
CA TYR A 149 4.41 15.48 8.76
C TYR A 149 5.93 15.44 8.93
N LEU A 150 6.47 14.30 9.36
CA LEU A 150 7.90 14.14 9.66
C LEU A 150 8.79 14.43 8.46
N GLN A 151 8.30 14.15 7.26
CA GLN A 151 9.09 14.28 6.02
C GLN A 151 9.08 15.69 5.45
N GLN A 152 7.99 16.45 5.63
CA GLN A 152 7.77 17.69 4.89
C GLN A 152 7.62 18.92 5.79
N PHE A 153 7.32 18.74 7.08
CA PHE A 153 6.85 19.81 7.96
C PHE A 153 7.46 19.81 9.37
N ALA A 154 8.12 18.75 9.81
CA ALA A 154 8.68 18.66 11.17
C ALA A 154 9.70 19.75 11.51
N ASP A 155 10.44 20.24 10.51
CA ASP A 155 11.38 21.35 10.62
C ASP A 155 10.72 22.73 10.52
N LYS A 156 9.45 22.79 10.09
CA LYS A 156 8.75 24.04 9.75
C LYS A 156 7.70 24.45 10.78
N MET A 157 7.08 23.48 11.46
CA MET A 157 5.97 23.77 12.38
C MET A 157 5.70 22.60 13.36
N PRO A 158 5.08 22.87 14.52
CA PRO A 158 4.60 21.83 15.43
C PRO A 158 3.50 20.95 14.82
N PHE A 159 3.39 19.71 15.30
CA PHE A 159 2.42 18.74 14.78
C PHE A 159 0.97 19.20 14.91
N LEU A 160 0.58 19.80 16.04
CA LEU A 160 -0.78 20.31 16.25
C LEU A 160 -1.15 21.40 15.24
N GLU A 161 -0.21 22.30 14.93
CA GLU A 161 -0.42 23.35 13.94
C GLU A 161 -0.54 22.75 12.53
N PHE A 162 0.30 21.77 12.19
CA PHE A 162 0.20 21.02 10.94
C PHE A 162 -1.17 20.36 10.78
N LEU A 163 -1.65 19.67 11.82
CA LEU A 163 -2.96 19.01 11.80
C LEU A 163 -4.10 20.00 11.62
N THR A 164 -4.10 21.09 12.37
CA THR A 164 -5.13 22.13 12.30
C THR A 164 -5.22 22.69 10.88
N ARG A 165 -4.07 22.99 10.25
CA ARG A 165 -4.03 23.46 8.86
C ARG A 165 -4.51 22.42 7.86
N ARG A 166 -4.22 21.13 8.07
CA ARG A 166 -4.68 20.04 7.19
C ARG A 166 -6.17 19.76 7.32
N LEU A 167 -6.73 19.88 8.51
CA LEU A 167 -8.17 19.72 8.75
C LEU A 167 -8.97 20.91 8.18
N GLN A 168 -8.40 22.12 8.19
CA GLN A 168 -9.04 23.34 7.69
C GLN A 168 -8.90 23.55 6.17
N ASN A 169 -7.82 23.08 5.54
CA ASN A 169 -7.57 23.33 4.12
C ASN A 169 -8.22 22.26 3.22
N SER A 170 -9.21 22.66 2.43
CA SER A 170 -10.05 21.81 1.58
C SER A 170 -9.39 21.37 0.27
N THR A 171 -8.25 21.93 -0.11
CA THR A 171 -7.71 21.79 -1.48
C THR A 171 -7.11 20.41 -1.78
N ARG A 172 -6.65 19.68 -0.77
CA ARG A 172 -6.40 18.23 -0.84
C ARG A 172 -6.68 17.65 0.54
N PRO A 173 -7.87 17.09 0.78
CA PRO A 173 -8.15 16.55 2.09
C PRO A 173 -7.22 15.36 2.30
N TRP A 174 -6.66 15.28 3.50
CA TRP A 174 -6.23 14.01 4.05
C TRP A 174 -7.47 13.10 3.99
N GLN A 175 -7.54 12.23 2.98
CA GLN A 175 -8.73 11.46 2.65
C GLN A 175 -8.60 10.00 3.12
N PRO A 176 -9.70 9.40 3.60
CA PRO A 176 -9.75 7.97 3.85
C PRO A 176 -9.47 7.15 2.59
N ILE A 177 -8.73 6.06 2.72
CA ILE A 177 -8.45 5.08 1.67
C ILE A 177 -9.75 4.57 1.03
N VAL A 178 -10.80 4.35 1.84
CA VAL A 178 -12.10 3.93 1.29
C VAL A 178 -12.69 4.93 0.30
N THR A 179 -12.40 6.22 0.49
CA THR A 179 -12.85 7.32 -0.37
C THR A 179 -11.88 7.51 -1.53
N SER A 180 -10.58 7.41 -1.30
CA SER A 180 -9.56 7.67 -2.31
C SER A 180 -9.36 6.53 -3.30
N CYS A 181 -9.57 5.28 -2.87
CA CYS A 181 -9.31 4.07 -3.65
C CYS A 181 -10.58 3.26 -3.97
N HIS A 182 -11.75 3.69 -3.48
CA HIS A 182 -13.04 3.05 -3.78
C HIS A 182 -13.04 1.50 -3.72
N PRO A 183 -12.58 0.87 -2.63
CA PRO A 183 -12.41 -0.57 -2.53
C PRO A 183 -13.73 -1.36 -2.53
N CYS A 184 -14.87 -0.67 -2.39
CA CYS A 184 -16.20 -1.25 -2.59
C CYS A 184 -16.67 -1.24 -4.05
N ARG A 185 -15.97 -0.52 -4.93
CA ARG A 185 -16.26 -0.45 -6.37
C ARG A 185 -15.22 -1.19 -7.20
N ILE A 186 -13.95 -1.14 -6.79
CA ILE A 186 -12.84 -1.84 -7.44
C ILE A 186 -12.60 -3.17 -6.73
N LYS A 187 -12.64 -4.27 -7.50
CA LYS A 187 -12.32 -5.62 -6.99
C LYS A 187 -10.81 -5.80 -6.95
N TYR A 188 -10.19 -5.45 -5.83
CA TYR A 188 -8.76 -5.66 -5.62
C TYR A 188 -8.42 -7.15 -5.44
N ASP A 189 -7.37 -7.59 -6.12
CA ASP A 189 -6.84 -8.94 -6.02
C ASP A 189 -6.02 -9.10 -4.74
N HIS A 190 -5.21 -8.08 -4.42
CA HIS A 190 -4.29 -8.01 -3.29
C HIS A 190 -4.53 -6.75 -2.44
N ILE A 191 -4.43 -6.89 -1.11
CA ILE A 191 -4.59 -5.81 -0.12
C ILE A 191 -3.34 -5.82 0.76
N ILE A 192 -2.34 -5.06 0.34
CA ILE A 192 -1.02 -5.04 0.96
C ILE A 192 -1.02 -4.06 2.14
N ASN A 193 -0.70 -4.56 3.33
CA ASN A 193 -0.55 -3.77 4.53
C ASN A 193 0.89 -3.27 4.63
N TYR A 194 1.05 -1.96 4.72
CA TYR A 194 2.34 -1.28 4.83
C TYR A 194 3.22 -1.78 5.97
N LYS A 195 2.62 -2.21 7.09
CA LYS A 195 3.36 -2.79 8.23
C LYS A 195 4.19 -4.01 7.83
N PHE A 196 3.77 -4.71 6.78
CA PHE A 196 4.42 -5.91 6.25
C PHE A 196 4.77 -5.75 4.77
N LEU A 197 5.02 -4.52 4.32
CA LEU A 197 5.14 -4.19 2.89
C LEU A 197 6.17 -5.08 2.20
N ASP A 198 7.37 -5.18 2.75
CA ASP A 198 8.47 -5.92 2.15
C ASP A 198 8.10 -7.40 1.94
N ILE A 199 7.71 -8.10 3.01
CA ILE A 199 7.36 -9.52 2.93
C ILE A 199 6.12 -9.78 2.06
N GLU A 200 5.13 -8.89 2.07
CA GLU A 200 3.91 -9.03 1.25
C GLU A 200 4.16 -8.75 -0.22
N VAL A 201 5.01 -7.77 -0.55
CA VAL A 201 5.43 -7.49 -1.91
C VAL A 201 6.28 -8.64 -2.45
N ARG A 202 7.23 -9.16 -1.66
CA ARG A 202 8.01 -10.36 -2.01
C ARG A 202 7.12 -11.54 -2.35
N HIS A 203 6.14 -11.83 -1.50
CA HIS A 203 5.17 -12.89 -1.74
C HIS A 203 4.34 -12.65 -3.01
N LEU A 204 3.89 -11.41 -3.25
CA LEU A 204 3.16 -11.05 -4.46
C LEU A 204 4.01 -11.26 -5.72
N MET A 205 5.26 -10.79 -5.73
CA MET A 205 6.15 -10.93 -6.89
C MET A 205 6.40 -12.40 -7.23
N HIS A 206 6.68 -13.23 -6.22
CA HIS A 206 6.83 -14.67 -6.38
C HIS A 206 5.57 -15.30 -6.99
N LYS A 207 4.38 -14.91 -6.50
CA LYS A 207 3.10 -15.41 -7.04
C LYS A 207 2.85 -15.00 -8.49
N LEU A 208 3.36 -13.84 -8.91
CA LEU A 208 3.26 -13.35 -10.28
C LEU A 208 4.32 -13.93 -11.22
N GLY A 209 5.22 -14.80 -10.73
CA GLY A 209 6.34 -15.31 -11.50
C GLY A 209 7.37 -14.24 -11.85
N LEU A 210 7.34 -13.10 -11.16
CA LEU A 210 8.28 -12.00 -11.38
C LEU A 210 9.55 -12.31 -10.59
N GLN A 211 10.65 -12.58 -11.30
CA GLN A 211 11.93 -12.81 -10.64
C GLN A 211 12.45 -11.50 -10.06
N THR A 212 12.66 -11.52 -8.76
CA THR A 212 13.14 -10.37 -8.01
C THR A 212 14.61 -10.57 -7.69
N GLY A 213 15.48 -9.84 -8.39
CA GLY A 213 16.92 -9.86 -8.13
C GLY A 213 17.31 -9.15 -6.83
N SER A 214 18.61 -9.03 -6.57
CA SER A 214 19.17 -8.34 -5.38
C SER A 214 18.68 -6.91 -5.18
N TRP A 215 18.14 -6.27 -6.22
CA TRP A 215 17.54 -4.95 -6.18
C TRP A 215 16.27 -4.88 -5.31
N MET A 216 15.62 -6.02 -4.97
CA MET A 216 14.54 -6.03 -3.97
C MET A 216 15.01 -5.65 -2.57
N MET A 217 16.30 -5.85 -2.23
CA MET A 217 16.86 -5.35 -0.97
C MET A 217 16.80 -3.82 -0.86
N LYS A 218 16.50 -3.11 -1.96
CA LYS A 218 16.31 -1.64 -1.96
C LYS A 218 14.87 -1.20 -1.66
N LEU A 219 13.89 -2.13 -1.56
CA LEU A 219 12.57 -1.81 -0.99
C LEU A 219 12.65 -1.43 0.49
N GLU A 220 13.77 -1.76 1.15
CA GLU A 220 14.19 -1.17 2.42
C GLU A 220 14.50 0.33 2.24
N ASN A 221 13.49 1.12 1.90
CA ASN A 221 13.68 2.54 1.77
C ASN A 221 13.88 3.13 3.17
N LYS A 222 14.99 3.85 3.37
CA LYS A 222 15.37 4.54 4.61
C LYS A 222 14.33 5.57 5.11
N SER A 223 13.25 5.85 4.35
CA SER A 223 12.10 6.65 4.80
C SER A 223 10.96 5.80 5.36
N LEU A 224 10.76 4.56 4.87
CA LEU A 224 9.61 3.72 5.20
C LEU A 224 9.63 3.17 6.64
N HIS A 225 10.82 3.00 7.20
CA HIS A 225 11.03 2.61 8.60
C HIS A 225 11.05 3.80 9.56
N ARG A 226 11.04 5.06 9.07
CA ARG A 226 11.29 6.22 9.94
C ARG A 226 10.10 6.60 10.82
N THR A 227 8.87 6.34 10.38
CA THR A 227 7.70 6.53 11.25
C THR A 227 7.49 5.28 12.07
N HIS A 228 8.29 5.14 13.12
CA HIS A 228 8.04 4.09 14.09
C HIS A 228 6.66 4.27 14.72
N THR A 229 5.97 3.16 14.99
CA THR A 229 4.69 3.14 15.69
C THR A 229 4.73 3.97 16.98
N TRP A 230 5.87 3.99 17.69
CA TRP A 230 6.06 4.79 18.90
C TRP A 230 6.06 6.30 18.65
N ILE A 231 6.57 6.79 17.51
CA ILE A 231 6.55 8.22 17.17
C ILE A 231 5.10 8.64 16.89
N SER A 232 4.37 7.82 16.12
CA SER A 232 2.96 8.06 15.86
C SER A 232 2.16 8.11 17.15
N GLN A 233 2.38 7.15 18.05
CA GLN A 233 1.74 7.13 19.37
C GLN A 233 2.08 8.36 20.20
N LYS A 234 3.36 8.75 20.26
CA LYS A 234 3.80 9.94 21.01
C LYS A 234 3.11 11.20 20.50
N LEU A 235 3.20 11.47 19.19
CA LEU A 235 2.62 12.65 18.58
C LEU A 235 1.10 12.68 18.69
N LEU A 236 0.44 11.52 18.58
CA LEU A 236 -1.00 11.42 18.84
C LEU A 236 -1.32 11.71 20.30
N ASN A 237 -0.58 11.15 21.25
CA ASN A 237 -0.85 11.32 22.68
C ASN A 237 -0.75 12.78 23.13
N GLU A 238 0.14 13.55 22.52
CA GLU A 238 0.32 14.99 22.77
C GLU A 238 -0.82 15.85 22.20
N LEU A 239 -1.71 15.31 21.37
CA LEU A 239 -2.86 16.06 20.86
C LEU A 239 -3.97 16.23 21.91
N PRO A 240 -4.68 17.38 21.91
CA PRO A 240 -5.88 17.53 22.71
C PRO A 240 -6.99 16.57 22.23
N VAL A 241 -7.93 16.31 23.12
CA VAL A 241 -8.97 15.28 22.96
C VAL A 241 -9.86 15.57 21.75
N GLU A 242 -10.15 16.84 21.51
CA GLU A 242 -10.99 17.33 20.44
C GLU A 242 -10.40 16.99 19.07
N GLN A 243 -9.10 17.24 18.89
CA GLN A 243 -8.39 16.93 17.65
C GLN A 243 -8.31 15.43 17.42
N LYS A 244 -8.06 14.63 18.47
CA LYS A 244 -8.10 13.15 18.37
C LYS A 244 -9.46 12.65 17.89
N LYS A 245 -10.55 13.20 18.45
CA LYS A 245 -11.93 12.85 18.06
C LYS A 245 -12.22 13.23 16.62
N GLU A 246 -11.84 14.43 16.20
CA GLU A 246 -12.01 14.90 14.82
C GLU A 246 -11.25 14.02 13.83
N LEU A 247 -10.00 13.69 14.17
CA LEU A 247 -9.12 12.82 13.39
C LEU A 247 -9.71 11.42 13.21
N PHE A 248 -10.18 10.82 14.31
CA PHE A 248 -10.83 9.51 14.29
C PHE A 248 -12.12 9.55 13.48
N HIS A 249 -12.93 10.60 13.65
CA HIS A 249 -14.19 10.76 12.92
C HIS A 249 -13.95 10.89 11.42
N ALA A 250 -12.94 11.64 11.00
CA ALA A 250 -12.56 11.79 9.59
C ALA A 250 -12.17 10.44 8.94
N PHE A 251 -11.48 9.56 9.68
CA PHE A 251 -10.96 8.28 9.17
C PHE A 251 -11.73 7.05 9.63
N ARG A 252 -12.89 7.24 10.25
CA ARG A 252 -13.72 6.18 10.83
C ARG A 252 -14.00 5.01 9.88
N TRP A 253 -14.07 5.30 8.57
CA TRP A 253 -14.33 4.27 7.58
C TRP A 253 -13.11 3.43 7.24
N ASP A 254 -11.90 4.00 7.28
CA ASP A 254 -10.66 3.23 7.13
C ASP A 254 -10.46 2.30 8.32
N PHE A 255 -10.65 2.81 9.54
CA PHE A 255 -10.60 1.99 10.76
C PHE A 255 -11.56 0.80 10.68
N LYS A 256 -12.80 1.03 10.23
CA LYS A 256 -13.81 -0.03 10.07
C LYS A 256 -13.50 -0.99 8.92
N ALA A 257 -13.00 -0.51 7.79
CA ALA A 257 -12.76 -1.33 6.60
C ALA A 257 -11.52 -2.22 6.72
N PHE A 258 -10.45 -1.69 7.32
CA PHE A 258 -9.14 -2.33 7.36
C PHE A 258 -8.72 -2.81 8.75
N GLN A 259 -9.53 -2.54 9.78
CA GLN A 259 -9.25 -2.91 11.18
C GLN A 259 -7.88 -2.42 11.66
N PHE A 260 -7.53 -1.19 11.31
CA PHE A 260 -6.39 -0.55 11.92
C PHE A 260 -6.62 -0.42 13.43
N SER A 261 -5.58 -0.70 14.21
CA SER A 261 -5.62 -0.43 15.65
C SER A 261 -5.81 1.06 15.83
N SER A 262 -6.88 1.49 16.48
CA SER A 262 -6.90 2.85 17.01
C SER A 262 -5.71 2.95 17.96
N LEU A 263 -4.69 3.74 17.62
CA LEU A 263 -3.54 4.01 18.50
C LEU A 263 -3.94 4.88 19.71
N LEU A 264 -5.15 4.65 20.24
CA LEU A 264 -5.82 5.35 21.33
C LEU A 264 -6.25 4.33 22.39
#